data_AF-A0A0G0YEB4-F1
#
_entry.id   AF-A0A0G0YEB4-F1
#
_cell.length_a   1.000
_cell.length_b   1.000
_cell.length_c   1.000
_cell.angle_alpha   90.00
_cell.angle_beta   90.00
_cell.angle_gamma   90.00
#
_symmetry.space_group_name_H-M   'P 1'
#
loop_
_entity.id
_entity.type
_entity.pdbx_description
1 polymer ?
#
loop_
_entity_poly.entity_id
_entity_poly.type
_entity_poly.pdbx_seq_one_letter_code
_entity_poly.pdbx_strand_id
1 'polypeptide(L)'
;MDIISHIFYELLKLLNNTFIGTLFAGFLLALLGLRLYRRQKYLDADFSKREKIRELAIILLTHINISVKDYQAQLNIYNGIIPEAKVLLDKINTMSPDYLVNQNKIRFNQYVNDINNSFNKLSTYLILNSEYKKDLDLIEAKIPSFNLYLSTEEVLAKLNKQEIQSITTGFFDAVNSIKMSLKSIIDKY
;
A
#
# COMPACT_ATOMS: atom_id res chain seq x y z
N MET A 1 -2.38 19.34 -63.07
CA MET A 1 -1.57 19.78 -61.91
C MET A 1 -2.55 19.98 -60.78
N ASP A 2 -2.57 19.06 -59.82
CA ASP A 2 -3.64 18.97 -58.82
C ASP A 2 -3.67 20.23 -57.95
N ILE A 3 -4.87 20.67 -57.56
CA ILE A 3 -5.09 21.87 -56.73
C ILE A 3 -4.18 21.85 -55.47
N ILE A 4 -3.98 20.66 -54.90
CA ILE A 4 -3.10 20.44 -53.75
C ILE A 4 -1.63 20.77 -54.08
N SER A 5 -1.15 20.37 -55.26
CA SER A 5 0.23 20.64 -55.70
C SER A 5 0.48 22.12 -55.98
N HIS A 6 -0.52 22.85 -56.48
CA HIS A 6 -0.41 24.29 -56.71
C HIS A 6 -0.41 25.07 -55.39
N ILE A 7 -1.27 24.70 -54.43
CA ILE A 7 -1.31 25.29 -53.09
C ILE A 7 0.03 25.07 -52.38
N PHE A 8 0.60 23.86 -52.47
CA PHE A 8 1.87 23.54 -51.83
C PHE A 8 3.06 24.34 -52.40
N TYR A 9 3.07 24.54 -53.73
CA TYR A 9 4.09 25.33 -54.42
C TYR A 9 4.05 26.83 -54.03
N GLU A 10 2.87 27.43 -53.95
CA GLU A 10 2.71 28.82 -53.49
C GLU A 10 3.12 28.98 -52.02
N LEU A 11 2.84 27.98 -51.18
CA LEU A 11 3.23 27.95 -49.76
C LEU A 11 4.76 27.91 -49.60
N LEU A 12 5.45 27.12 -50.42
CA LEU A 12 6.92 27.07 -50.46
C LEU A 12 7.53 28.41 -50.89
N LYS A 13 6.91 29.09 -51.85
CA LYS A 13 7.36 30.41 -52.34
C LYS A 13 7.21 31.49 -51.27
N LEU A 14 6.14 31.43 -50.48
CA LEU A 14 5.90 32.29 -49.30
C LEU A 14 6.91 32.04 -48.17
N LEU A 15 7.25 30.76 -47.92
CA LEU A 15 8.23 30.36 -46.90
C LEU A 15 9.68 30.66 -47.29
N ASN A 16 9.96 30.94 -48.57
CA ASN A 16 11.28 31.36 -49.06
C ASN A 16 11.64 32.81 -48.64
N ASN A 17 10.71 33.54 -48.02
CA ASN A 17 11.02 34.78 -47.32
C ASN A 17 11.55 34.46 -45.92
N THR A 18 12.78 34.88 -45.60
CA THR A 18 13.44 34.63 -44.31
C THR A 18 12.58 35.01 -43.10
N PHE A 19 11.80 36.09 -43.17
CA PHE A 19 10.92 36.51 -42.08
C PHE A 19 9.76 35.52 -41.87
N ILE A 20 9.05 35.15 -42.94
CA ILE A 20 7.89 34.26 -42.90
C ILE A 20 8.33 32.82 -42.57
N GLY A 21 9.45 32.37 -43.14
CA GLY A 21 10.04 31.07 -42.84
C GLY A 21 10.47 30.95 -41.36
N THR A 22 11.05 31.99 -40.78
CA THR A 22 11.44 32.00 -39.35
C THR A 22 10.21 32.02 -38.44
N LEU A 23 9.19 32.81 -38.75
CA LEU A 23 7.91 32.83 -38.03
C LEU A 23 7.23 31.46 -38.06
N PHE A 24 7.21 30.81 -39.23
CA PHE A 24 6.63 29.49 -39.40
C PHE A 24 7.41 28.41 -38.63
N ALA A 25 8.75 28.46 -38.67
CA ALA A 25 9.59 27.56 -37.87
C ALA A 25 9.38 27.77 -36.37
N GLY A 26 9.30 29.02 -35.90
CA GLY A 26 8.97 29.35 -34.51
C GLY A 26 7.60 28.85 -34.08
N PHE A 27 6.60 28.96 -34.95
CA PHE A 27 5.25 28.42 -34.73
C PHE A 27 5.26 26.88 -34.62
N LEU A 28 5.97 26.18 -35.51
CA LEU A 28 6.12 24.72 -35.44
C LEU A 28 6.85 24.28 -34.16
N LEU A 29 7.91 24.99 -33.77
CA LEU A 29 8.64 24.73 -32.53
C LEU A 29 7.73 24.96 -31.31
N ALA A 30 6.91 26.01 -31.30
CA ALA A 30 5.94 26.26 -30.24
C ALA A 30 4.89 25.15 -30.13
N LEU A 31 4.36 24.66 -31.26
CA LEU A 31 3.41 23.53 -31.28
C LEU A 31 4.04 22.23 -30.77
N LEU A 32 5.26 21.92 -31.22
CA LEU A 32 6.01 20.75 -30.74
C LEU A 32 6.32 20.87 -29.25
N GLY A 33 6.78 22.04 -28.80
CA GLY A 33 7.05 22.35 -27.39
C GLY A 33 5.81 22.16 -26.52
N LEU A 34 4.65 22.68 -26.95
CA LEU A 34 3.39 22.52 -26.22
C LEU A 34 2.96 21.04 -26.14
N ARG A 35 3.12 20.28 -27.23
CA ARG A 35 2.80 18.84 -27.25
C ARG A 35 3.70 18.05 -26.30
N LEU A 36 5.00 18.32 -26.31
CA LEU A 36 5.97 17.69 -25.42
C LEU A 36 5.71 18.05 -23.96
N TYR A 37 5.46 19.33 -23.67
CA TYR A 37 5.12 19.81 -22.33
C TYR A 37 3.89 19.11 -21.76
N ARG A 38 2.80 19.00 -22.54
CA ARG A 38 1.59 18.28 -22.10
C ARG A 38 1.85 16.80 -21.83
N ARG A 39 2.65 16.15 -22.70
CA ARG A 39 3.02 14.74 -22.51
C ARG A 39 3.86 14.54 -21.26
N GLN A 40 4.83 15.41 -21.02
CA GLN A 40 5.67 15.36 -19.81
C GLN A 40 4.82 15.56 -18.55
N LYS A 41 3.95 16.57 -18.54
CA LYS A 41 3.07 16.82 -17.39
C LYS A 41 2.14 15.65 -17.06
N TYR A 42 1.68 14.92 -18.07
CA TYR A 42 0.90 13.70 -17.86
C TYR A 42 1.75 12.57 -17.25
N LEU A 43 2.98 12.37 -17.74
CA LEU A 43 3.91 11.37 -17.19
C LEU A 43 4.30 11.68 -15.74
N ASP A 44 4.58 12.95 -15.43
CA ASP A 44 4.92 13.38 -14.07
C ASP A 44 3.75 13.14 -13.10
N ALA A 45 2.52 13.42 -13.55
CA ALA A 45 1.32 13.17 -12.75
C ALA A 45 1.09 11.66 -12.52
N ASP A 46 1.29 10.83 -13.54
CA ASP A 46 1.16 9.37 -13.41
C ASP A 46 2.23 8.79 -12.47
N PHE A 47 3.49 9.24 -12.61
CA PHE A 47 4.58 8.83 -11.75
C PHE A 47 4.32 9.22 -10.28
N SER A 48 3.92 10.47 -10.03
CA SER A 48 3.59 10.95 -8.67
C SER A 48 2.44 10.15 -8.05
N LYS A 49 1.41 9.79 -8.83
CA LYS A 49 0.30 8.95 -8.36
C LYS A 49 0.79 7.56 -7.96
N ARG A 50 1.64 6.94 -8.78
CA ARG A 50 2.21 5.60 -8.52
C ARG A 50 3.14 5.61 -7.31
N GLU A 51 3.99 6.62 -7.20
CA GLU A 51 4.86 6.83 -6.04
C GLU A 51 4.04 6.94 -4.75
N LYS A 52 2.92 7.68 -4.79
CA LYS A 52 2.05 7.81 -3.63
C LYS A 52 1.38 6.49 -3.22
N ILE A 53 0.96 5.68 -4.19
CA ILE A 53 0.41 4.35 -3.95
C ILE A 53 1.46 3.47 -3.26
N ARG A 54 2.69 3.46 -3.78
CA ARG A 54 3.81 2.70 -3.21
C ARG A 54 4.11 3.12 -1.77
N GLU A 55 4.19 4.43 -1.52
CA GLU A 55 4.42 4.97 -0.17
C GLU A 55 3.33 4.49 0.81
N LEU A 56 2.06 4.60 0.44
CA LEU A 56 0.93 4.16 1.27
C LEU A 56 0.93 2.65 1.50
N ALA A 57 1.30 1.85 0.49
CA ALA A 57 1.45 0.41 0.63
C ALA A 57 2.59 0.04 1.59
N ILE A 58 3.72 0.74 1.55
CA ILE A 58 4.84 0.57 2.49
C ILE A 58 4.42 0.93 3.92
N ILE A 59 3.66 2.01 4.10
CA ILE A 59 3.15 2.43 5.42
C ILE A 59 2.26 1.33 6.00
N LEU A 60 1.28 0.83 5.23
CA LEU A 60 0.42 -0.26 5.66
C LEU A 60 1.21 -1.53 5.98
N LEU A 61 2.16 -1.90 5.11
CA LEU A 61 3.05 -3.04 5.34
C LEU A 61 3.86 -2.89 6.64
N THR A 62 4.29 -1.68 6.96
CA THR A 62 5.04 -1.38 8.19
C THR A 62 4.18 -1.58 9.43
N HIS A 63 2.95 -1.05 9.46
CA HIS A 63 2.04 -1.26 10.59
C HIS A 63 1.68 -2.74 10.77
N ILE A 64 1.49 -3.49 9.68
CA ILE A 64 1.29 -4.93 9.72
C ILE A 64 2.54 -5.63 10.28
N ASN A 65 3.74 -5.28 9.83
CA ASN A 65 4.97 -5.92 10.32
C ASN A 65 5.21 -5.69 11.82
N ILE A 66 4.93 -4.50 12.32
CA ILE A 66 5.06 -4.18 13.76
C ILE A 66 4.07 -5.04 14.57
N SER A 67 2.79 -5.00 14.20
CA SER A 67 1.76 -5.77 14.90
C SER A 67 1.98 -7.28 14.83
N VAL A 68 2.51 -7.80 13.70
CA VAL A 68 2.86 -9.22 13.55
C VAL A 68 3.97 -9.64 14.49
N LYS A 69 5.03 -8.85 14.65
CA LYS A 69 6.13 -9.19 15.57
C LYS A 69 5.63 -9.28 17.02
N ASP A 70 4.83 -8.30 17.43
CA ASP A 70 4.27 -8.25 18.77
C ASP A 70 3.30 -9.40 19.04
N TYR A 71 2.37 -9.66 18.12
CA TYR A 71 1.40 -10.73 18.27
C TYR A 71 2.06 -12.11 18.23
N GLN A 72 3.06 -12.30 17.35
CA GLN A 72 3.86 -13.53 17.31
C GLN A 72 4.59 -13.78 18.63
N ALA A 73 5.14 -12.74 19.26
CA ALA A 73 5.76 -12.88 20.58
C ALA A 73 4.75 -13.36 21.63
N GLN A 74 3.54 -12.81 21.64
CA GLN A 74 2.45 -13.28 22.53
C GLN A 74 2.10 -14.75 22.26
N LEU A 75 1.87 -15.12 21.00
CA LEU A 75 1.57 -16.50 20.61
C LEU A 75 2.68 -17.46 21.05
N ASN A 76 3.95 -17.08 20.92
CA ASN A 76 5.09 -17.90 21.34
C ASN A 76 5.13 -18.13 22.85
N ILE A 77 4.79 -17.10 23.64
CA ILE A 77 4.70 -17.19 25.11
C ILE A 77 3.57 -18.15 25.49
N TYR A 78 2.37 -17.96 24.95
CA TYR A 78 1.20 -18.80 25.29
C TYR A 78 1.32 -20.23 24.77
N ASN A 79 1.94 -20.45 23.61
CA ASN A 79 2.27 -21.79 23.09
C ASN A 79 3.37 -22.51 23.90
N GLY A 80 4.04 -21.81 24.83
CA GLY A 80 5.14 -22.37 25.61
C GLY A 80 6.41 -22.61 24.81
N ILE A 81 6.60 -21.90 23.68
CA ILE A 81 7.83 -21.93 22.89
C ILE A 81 8.97 -21.24 23.67
N ILE A 82 8.62 -20.25 24.49
CA ILE A 82 9.55 -19.51 25.37
C ILE A 82 9.10 -19.71 26.83
N PRO A 83 9.52 -20.79 27.50
CA PRO A 83 9.07 -21.14 28.85
C PRO A 83 9.41 -20.07 29.89
N GLU A 84 10.58 -19.45 29.78
CA GLU A 84 11.06 -18.43 30.72
C GLU A 84 10.16 -17.19 30.69
N ALA A 85 9.74 -16.77 29.50
CA ALA A 85 8.82 -15.65 29.32
C ALA A 85 7.43 -15.96 29.88
N LYS A 86 6.98 -17.22 29.81
CA LYS A 86 5.72 -17.65 30.42
C LYS A 86 5.77 -17.60 31.95
N VAL A 87 6.86 -18.06 32.56
CA VAL A 87 7.06 -17.94 34.03
C VAL A 87 7.04 -16.48 34.47
N LEU A 88 7.69 -15.59 33.70
CA LEU A 88 7.67 -14.16 33.97
C LEU A 88 6.25 -13.56 33.83
N LEU A 89 5.53 -13.93 32.78
CA LEU A 89 4.13 -13.53 32.58
C LEU A 89 3.25 -13.94 33.77
N ASP A 90 3.35 -15.20 34.19
CA ASP A 90 2.60 -15.73 35.33
C ASP A 90 2.94 -14.97 36.62
N LYS A 91 4.23 -14.70 36.87
CA LYS A 91 4.68 -13.93 38.03
C LYS A 91 4.16 -12.49 38.00
N ILE A 92 4.20 -11.82 36.86
CA ILE A 92 3.65 -10.47 36.71
C ILE A 92 2.15 -10.48 36.99
N ASN A 93 1.41 -11.46 36.46
CA ASN A 93 -0.03 -11.60 36.69
C ASN A 93 -0.37 -11.85 38.17
N THR A 94 0.48 -12.54 38.93
CA THR A 94 0.29 -12.69 40.39
C THR A 94 0.51 -11.38 41.16
N MET A 95 1.43 -10.52 40.69
CA MET A 95 1.77 -9.27 41.37
C MET A 95 0.82 -8.12 41.00
N SER A 96 0.39 -8.09 39.74
CA SER A 96 -0.50 -7.06 39.20
C SER A 96 -1.48 -7.73 38.23
N PRO A 97 -2.61 -8.22 38.75
CA PRO A 97 -3.64 -8.82 37.92
C PRO A 97 -4.07 -7.86 36.81
N ASP A 98 -4.23 -8.41 35.60
CA ASP A 98 -4.75 -7.71 34.42
C ASP A 98 -3.90 -6.52 33.90
N TYR A 99 -2.76 -6.20 34.51
CA TYR A 99 -1.93 -5.08 34.05
C TYR A 99 -1.47 -5.27 32.60
N LEU A 100 -0.84 -6.41 32.31
CA LEU A 100 -0.36 -6.71 30.95
C LEU A 100 -1.49 -6.87 29.95
N VAL A 101 -2.61 -7.48 30.37
CA VAL A 101 -3.81 -7.60 29.52
C VAL A 101 -4.34 -6.22 29.13
N ASN A 102 -4.43 -5.29 30.07
CA ASN A 102 -4.87 -3.92 29.79
C ASN A 102 -3.89 -3.15 28.90
N GLN A 103 -2.58 -3.30 29.13
CA GLN A 103 -1.55 -2.68 28.28
C GLN A 103 -1.58 -3.26 26.86
N ASN A 104 -1.71 -4.58 26.73
CA ASN A 104 -1.80 -5.26 25.45
C ASN A 104 -3.08 -4.84 24.71
N LYS A 105 -4.23 -4.77 25.39
CA LYS A 105 -5.48 -4.27 24.82
C LYS A 105 -5.31 -2.89 24.19
N ILE A 106 -4.71 -1.94 24.91
CA ILE A 106 -4.45 -0.59 24.39
C ILE A 106 -3.55 -0.66 23.16
N ARG A 107 -2.44 -1.40 23.25
CA ARG A 107 -1.46 -1.54 22.16
C ARG A 107 -2.05 -2.19 20.91
N PHE A 108 -2.79 -3.30 21.04
CA PHE A 108 -3.41 -4.00 19.91
C PHE A 108 -4.56 -3.20 19.28
N ASN A 109 -5.32 -2.46 20.08
CA ASN A 109 -6.32 -1.53 19.53
C ASN A 109 -5.66 -0.39 18.73
N GLN A 110 -4.52 0.13 19.18
CA GLN A 110 -3.75 1.10 18.41
C GLN A 110 -3.29 0.51 17.08
N TYR A 111 -2.77 -0.73 17.06
CA TYR A 111 -2.43 -1.39 15.81
C TYR A 111 -3.60 -1.51 14.86
N VAL A 112 -4.75 -2.00 15.33
CA VAL A 112 -5.98 -2.09 14.51
C VAL A 112 -6.35 -0.74 13.92
N ASN A 113 -6.28 0.34 14.70
CA ASN A 113 -6.55 1.69 14.22
C ASN A 113 -5.54 2.14 13.15
N ASP A 114 -4.24 1.93 13.36
CA ASP A 114 -3.20 2.31 12.41
C ASP A 114 -3.31 1.54 11.08
N ILE A 115 -3.62 0.25 11.16
CA ILE A 115 -3.88 -0.62 10.01
C ILE A 115 -5.09 -0.11 9.23
N ASN A 116 -6.22 0.10 9.90
CA ASN A 116 -7.44 0.57 9.26
C ASN A 116 -7.24 1.95 8.61
N ASN A 117 -6.60 2.88 9.32
CA ASN A 117 -6.30 4.22 8.79
C ASN A 117 -5.39 4.16 7.56
N SER A 118 -4.37 3.32 7.59
CA SER A 118 -3.43 3.16 6.47
C SER A 118 -4.07 2.46 5.28
N PHE A 119 -4.90 1.45 5.55
CA PHE A 119 -5.67 0.76 4.53
C PHE A 119 -6.68 1.68 3.87
N ASN A 120 -7.46 2.45 4.63
CA ASN A 120 -8.44 3.39 4.07
C ASN A 120 -7.77 4.45 3.19
N LYS A 121 -6.58 4.93 3.59
CA LYS A 121 -5.78 5.83 2.76
C LYS A 121 -5.34 5.14 1.48
N LEU A 122 -4.79 3.92 1.54
CA LEU A 122 -4.36 3.17 0.37
C LEU A 122 -5.53 2.85 -0.57
N SER A 123 -6.63 2.32 -0.05
CA SER A 123 -7.79 1.88 -0.83
C SER A 123 -8.38 3.01 -1.65
N THR A 124 -8.45 4.22 -1.09
CA THR A 124 -8.89 5.43 -1.81
C THR A 124 -8.10 5.66 -3.11
N TYR A 125 -6.79 5.40 -3.10
CA TYR A 125 -5.95 5.54 -4.29
C TYR A 125 -6.03 4.32 -5.23
N LEU A 126 -6.27 3.13 -4.68
CA LEU A 126 -6.38 1.90 -5.47
C LEU A 126 -7.72 1.80 -6.22
N ILE A 127 -8.84 2.24 -5.64
CA ILE A 127 -10.18 2.20 -6.25
C ILE A 127 -10.20 2.89 -7.62
N LEU A 128 -9.42 3.96 -7.77
CA LEU A 128 -9.32 4.75 -8.99
C LEU A 128 -8.46 4.09 -10.09
N ASN A 129 -7.93 2.88 -9.86
CA ASN A 129 -6.97 2.22 -10.73
C ASN A 129 -7.32 0.72 -10.85
N SER A 130 -7.94 0.34 -11.97
CA SER A 130 -8.35 -1.04 -12.25
C SER A 130 -7.22 -2.06 -12.19
N GLU A 131 -5.98 -1.63 -12.44
CA GLU A 131 -4.75 -2.43 -12.34
C GLU A 131 -4.54 -3.08 -10.96
N TYR A 132 -5.05 -2.46 -9.88
CA TYR A 132 -4.86 -2.95 -8.51
C TYR A 132 -6.11 -3.61 -7.92
N LYS A 133 -7.17 -3.80 -8.72
CA LYS A 133 -8.45 -4.32 -8.21
C LYS A 133 -8.28 -5.65 -7.47
N LYS A 134 -7.55 -6.60 -8.07
CA LYS A 134 -7.29 -7.91 -7.45
C LYS A 134 -6.54 -7.80 -6.12
N ASP A 135 -5.51 -6.95 -6.07
CA ASP A 135 -4.71 -6.74 -4.86
C ASP A 135 -5.57 -6.07 -3.77
N LEU A 136 -6.41 -5.10 -4.14
CA LEU A 136 -7.36 -4.44 -3.24
C LEU A 136 -8.39 -5.42 -2.66
N ASP A 137 -9.07 -6.19 -3.51
CA ASP A 137 -10.09 -7.16 -3.09
C ASP A 137 -9.53 -8.18 -2.08
N LEU A 138 -8.28 -8.63 -2.30
CA LEU A 138 -7.58 -9.54 -1.38
C LEU A 138 -7.26 -8.90 -0.03
N ILE A 139 -6.75 -7.67 -0.03
CA ILE A 139 -6.41 -6.95 1.21
C ILE A 139 -7.69 -6.65 2.00
N GLU A 140 -8.72 -6.15 1.32
CA GLU A 140 -10.02 -5.83 1.92
C GLU A 140 -10.68 -7.05 2.57
N ALA A 141 -10.59 -8.22 1.93
CA ALA A 141 -11.12 -9.46 2.50
C ALA A 141 -10.33 -9.97 3.71
N LYS A 142 -9.03 -9.67 3.82
CA LYS A 142 -8.14 -10.25 4.84
C LYS A 142 -7.88 -9.35 6.05
N ILE A 143 -7.96 -8.02 5.90
CA ILE A 143 -7.79 -7.09 7.02
C ILE A 143 -8.76 -7.34 8.18
N PRO A 144 -10.07 -7.59 7.95
CA PRO A 144 -11.00 -7.89 9.04
C PRO A 144 -10.57 -9.12 9.85
N SER A 145 -10.15 -10.20 9.17
CA SER A 145 -9.64 -11.40 9.84
C SER A 145 -8.35 -11.12 10.61
N PHE A 146 -7.43 -10.35 10.01
CA PHE A 146 -6.18 -9.94 10.69
C PHE A 146 -6.46 -9.14 11.97
N ASN A 147 -7.35 -8.15 11.89
CA ASN A 147 -7.77 -7.35 13.03
C ASN A 147 -8.45 -8.20 14.11
N LEU A 148 -9.30 -9.15 13.71
CA LEU A 148 -9.93 -10.07 14.64
C LEU A 148 -8.89 -10.85 15.45
N TYR A 149 -7.84 -11.37 14.80
CA TYR A 149 -6.77 -12.06 15.50
C TYR A 149 -6.04 -11.15 16.50
N LEU A 150 -5.72 -9.91 16.13
CA LEU A 150 -5.11 -8.96 17.07
C LEU A 150 -6.00 -8.73 18.31
N SER A 151 -7.32 -8.75 18.16
CA SER A 151 -8.28 -8.66 19.26
C SER A 151 -8.41 -9.92 20.11
N THR A 152 -7.97 -11.10 19.63
CA THR A 152 -8.03 -12.35 20.41
C THR A 152 -6.98 -12.43 21.52
N GLU A 153 -6.06 -11.47 21.62
CA GLU A 153 -5.01 -11.47 22.66
C GLU A 153 -5.57 -11.63 24.07
N GLU A 154 -6.68 -10.95 24.39
CA GLU A 154 -7.34 -10.98 25.71
C GLU A 154 -7.79 -12.38 26.14
N VAL A 155 -8.01 -13.28 25.19
CA VAL A 155 -8.50 -14.64 25.46
C VAL A 155 -7.44 -15.72 25.26
N LEU A 156 -6.23 -15.39 24.79
CA LEU A 156 -5.16 -16.36 24.56
C LEU A 156 -4.83 -17.17 25.82
N ALA A 157 -4.87 -16.54 26.99
CA ALA A 157 -4.62 -17.20 28.27
C ALA A 157 -5.64 -18.31 28.61
N LYS A 158 -6.83 -18.28 28.00
CA LYS A 158 -7.92 -19.23 28.24
C LYS A 158 -7.94 -20.38 27.23
N LEU A 159 -7.11 -20.30 26.20
CA LEU A 159 -7.10 -21.27 25.11
C LEU A 159 -6.15 -22.44 25.41
N ASN A 160 -6.51 -23.61 24.89
CA ASN A 160 -5.63 -24.76 24.90
C ASN A 160 -4.60 -24.67 23.76
N LYS A 161 -3.58 -25.54 23.81
CA LYS A 161 -2.47 -25.53 22.85
C LYS A 161 -2.92 -25.73 21.39
N GLN A 162 -3.92 -26.57 21.14
CA GLN A 162 -4.42 -26.83 19.79
C GLN A 162 -5.16 -25.60 19.22
N GLU A 163 -5.94 -24.92 20.05
CA GLU A 163 -6.62 -23.67 19.68
C GLU A 163 -5.63 -22.57 19.35
N ILE A 164 -4.58 -22.38 20.17
CA ILE A 164 -3.54 -21.39 19.92
C ILE A 164 -2.78 -21.72 18.63
N GLN A 165 -2.49 -23.00 18.36
CA GLN A 165 -1.90 -23.42 17.08
C GLN A 165 -2.81 -23.09 15.89
N SER A 166 -4.10 -23.38 15.97
CA SER A 166 -5.07 -23.04 14.92
C SER A 166 -5.13 -21.53 14.66
N ILE A 167 -5.14 -20.71 15.72
CA ILE A 167 -5.07 -19.24 15.62
C ILE A 167 -3.76 -18.81 14.96
N THR A 168 -2.64 -19.40 15.37
CA THR A 168 -1.32 -19.09 14.83
C THR A 168 -1.30 -19.32 13.32
N THR A 169 -1.79 -20.46 12.84
CA THR A 169 -1.86 -20.77 11.41
C THR A 169 -2.75 -19.77 10.67
N GLY A 170 -3.99 -19.57 11.13
CA GLY A 170 -4.92 -18.64 10.48
C GLY A 170 -4.43 -17.19 10.46
N PHE A 171 -3.75 -16.76 11.53
CA PHE A 171 -3.10 -15.47 11.62
C PHE A 171 -2.04 -15.29 10.53
N PHE A 172 -1.10 -16.24 10.42
CA PHE A 172 -0.03 -16.15 9.42
C PHE A 172 -0.54 -16.29 7.99
N ASP A 173 -1.61 -17.07 7.75
CA ASP A 173 -2.25 -17.16 6.44
C ASP A 173 -2.85 -15.82 6.00
N ALA A 174 -3.53 -15.12 6.91
CA ALA A 174 -4.05 -13.78 6.67
C ALA A 174 -2.93 -12.78 6.41
N VAL A 175 -1.89 -12.78 7.25
CA VAL A 175 -0.70 -11.92 7.12
C VAL A 175 -0.01 -12.13 5.77
N ASN A 176 0.24 -13.37 5.38
CA ASN A 176 0.93 -13.69 4.14
C ASN A 176 0.12 -13.24 2.92
N SER A 177 -1.20 -13.44 2.95
CA SER A 177 -2.10 -12.96 1.88
C SER A 177 -2.02 -11.44 1.70
N ILE A 178 -2.06 -10.69 2.80
CA ILE A 178 -1.96 -9.23 2.77
C ILE A 178 -0.57 -8.80 2.29
N LYS A 179 0.50 -9.40 2.85
CA LYS A 179 1.89 -9.08 2.48
C LYS A 179 2.18 -9.34 1.01
N MET A 180 1.70 -10.44 0.45
CA MET A 180 1.88 -10.74 -0.98
C MET A 180 1.20 -9.69 -1.86
N SER A 181 -0.02 -9.28 -1.50
CA SER A 181 -0.77 -8.26 -2.25
C SER A 181 -0.11 -6.88 -2.14
N LEU A 182 0.37 -6.51 -0.96
CA LEU A 182 1.13 -5.26 -0.76
C LEU A 182 2.46 -5.28 -1.50
N LYS A 183 3.16 -6.41 -1.49
CA LYS A 183 4.40 -6.58 -2.25
C LYS A 183 4.15 -6.46 -3.75
N SER A 184 3.08 -7.07 -4.27
CA SER A 184 2.64 -6.91 -5.66
C SER A 184 2.41 -5.42 -6.03
N ILE A 185 1.77 -4.66 -5.14
CA ILE A 185 1.56 -3.22 -5.33
C ILE A 185 2.89 -2.44 -5.33
N ILE A 186 3.79 -2.77 -4.41
CA ILE A 186 5.09 -2.09 -4.25
C ILE A 186 6.03 -2.41 -5.42
N ASP A 187 6.09 -3.67 -5.83
CA ASP A 187 7.04 -4.22 -6.82
C ASP A 187 6.59 -4.02 -8.27
N LYS A 188 5.38 -3.49 -8.50
CA LYS A 188 4.97 -3.03 -9.84
C LYS A 188 5.90 -1.92 -10.40
N TYR A 189 6.88 -1.43 -9.60
CA TYR A 189 7.93 -0.47 -9.95
C TYR A 189 9.29 -0.71 -9.26
#